data_AF-A0AA36BKG7-F1
#
_entry.id   AF-A0AA36BKG7-F1
#
_cell.length_a   1.000
_cell.length_b   1.000
_cell.length_c   1.000
_cell.angle_alpha   90.00
_cell.angle_beta   90.00
_cell.angle_gamma   90.00
#
_symmetry.space_group_name_H-M   'P 1'
#
loop_
_entity.id
_entity.type
_entity.pdbx_description
1 polymer ?
#
loop_
_entity_poly.entity_id
_entity_poly.type
_entity_poly.pdbx_seq_one_letter_code
_entity_poly.pdbx_strand_id
1 'polypeptide(L)'
;MVLSDTLRFLTEYPRETIFMRIKEEYEPAENNRSFEETLKVYIQQYIKDGRISSSFSSIPILGNIRGKIVILKDFPGSAYGLNYEGGLFSIEDHWNVPTLLESHIGDKWQHVKRQLDTSGEDKGSSDYPTETIFMRIKEEYQTVENSRSYEETLKVSIQKYIEDGRISSSFSSIPILGDIRGKIVILQNFPGSAYGLNYRGGLFSIEDHWHVPTILGSHIGEKWQHVKRQLDTSGKDEGSSVIYVTFTSGASSGAYPNAVADRINWRLEEYLRENKPKKRFGFIAIDFPSSALIEKIIQCNH
;
A
#
# COMPACT_ATOMS: atom_id res chain seq x y z
N MET A 1 -12.88 20.30 -10.87
CA MET A 1 -13.11 20.07 -9.42
C MET A 1 -11.95 19.23 -8.86
N VAL A 2 -11.78 17.97 -9.26
CA VAL A 2 -10.67 17.10 -8.77
C VAL A 2 -9.27 17.66 -9.04
N LEU A 3 -8.94 18.06 -10.28
CA LEU A 3 -7.61 18.57 -10.61
C LEU A 3 -7.22 19.82 -9.80
N SER A 4 -8.18 20.72 -9.54
CA SER A 4 -7.93 21.94 -8.77
C SER A 4 -7.60 21.63 -7.31
N ASP A 5 -8.28 20.65 -6.71
CA ASP A 5 -8.03 20.22 -5.33
C ASP A 5 -6.70 19.48 -5.20
N THR A 6 -6.36 18.63 -6.18
CA THR A 6 -5.06 17.96 -6.27
C THR A 6 -3.91 18.96 -6.36
N LEU A 7 -4.06 20.00 -7.19
CA LEU A 7 -3.05 21.04 -7.33
C LEU A 7 -2.91 21.87 -6.05
N ARG A 8 -4.02 22.16 -5.36
CA ARG A 8 -4.02 22.86 -4.06
C ARG A 8 -3.30 22.06 -2.98
N PHE A 9 -3.56 20.75 -2.87
CA PHE A 9 -2.83 19.85 -1.99
C PHE A 9 -1.31 19.92 -2.23
N LEU A 10 -0.87 19.85 -3.49
CA LEU A 10 0.56 19.92 -3.80
C LEU A 10 1.19 21.30 -3.55
N THR A 11 0.39 22.36 -3.48
CA THR A 11 0.86 23.69 -3.02
C THR A 11 1.00 23.76 -1.51
N GLU A 12 0.07 23.16 -0.77
CA GLU A 12 0.10 23.09 0.70
C GLU A 12 1.19 22.12 1.19
N TYR A 13 1.48 21.07 0.42
CA TYR A 13 2.43 20.01 0.74
C TYR A 13 3.45 19.80 -0.40
N PRO A 14 4.41 20.72 -0.59
CA PRO A 14 5.33 20.72 -1.75
C PRO A 14 6.34 19.57 -1.76
N ARG A 15 6.40 18.76 -0.69
CA ARG A 15 7.22 17.54 -0.62
C ARG A 15 6.50 16.30 -1.14
N GLU A 16 5.19 16.38 -1.34
CA GLU A 16 4.38 15.26 -1.81
C GLU A 16 4.31 15.25 -3.34
N THR A 17 4.01 14.10 -3.93
CA THR A 17 3.76 13.92 -5.36
C THR A 17 2.52 13.08 -5.55
N ILE A 18 1.76 13.32 -6.61
CA ILE A 18 0.55 12.54 -6.90
C ILE A 18 0.70 11.83 -8.24
N PHE A 19 0.57 10.51 -8.23
CA PHE A 19 0.42 9.71 -9.44
C PHE A 19 -1.07 9.59 -9.78
N MET A 20 -1.44 9.99 -11.00
CA MET A 20 -2.83 10.03 -11.44
C MET A 20 -3.00 9.18 -12.70
N ARG A 21 -3.65 8.02 -12.56
CA ARG A 21 -4.01 7.17 -13.70
C ARG A 21 -5.18 7.77 -14.45
N ILE A 22 -5.02 7.93 -15.75
CA ILE A 22 -6.05 8.41 -16.67
C ILE A 22 -6.24 7.35 -17.73
N LYS A 23 -7.42 6.75 -17.77
CA LYS A 23 -7.84 5.72 -18.70
C LYS A 23 -8.99 6.22 -19.56
N GLU A 24 -9.00 5.84 -20.84
CA GLU A 24 -10.15 6.06 -21.72
C GLU A 24 -11.20 4.96 -21.49
N GLU A 25 -12.44 5.32 -21.14
CA GLU A 25 -13.48 4.34 -20.76
C GLU A 25 -14.45 3.98 -21.91
N TYR A 26 -14.29 4.57 -23.11
CA TYR A 26 -15.18 4.30 -24.24
C TYR A 26 -14.49 4.47 -25.61
N GLU A 27 -14.91 3.71 -26.62
CA GLU A 27 -14.46 3.82 -28.02
C GLU A 27 -15.04 5.09 -28.67
N PRO A 28 -14.21 6.08 -29.05
CA PRO A 28 -14.69 7.34 -29.59
C PRO A 28 -15.29 7.18 -31.01
N ALA A 29 -16.54 7.59 -31.21
CA ALA A 29 -17.16 7.71 -32.53
C ALA A 29 -17.25 9.18 -32.96
N GLU A 30 -16.94 9.46 -34.24
CA GLU A 30 -17.10 10.77 -34.90
C GLU A 30 -16.29 11.96 -34.34
N ASN A 31 -15.05 11.73 -33.87
CA ASN A 31 -14.19 12.80 -33.36
C ASN A 31 -13.09 13.23 -34.36
N ASN A 32 -12.92 14.55 -34.54
CA ASN A 32 -11.85 15.15 -35.36
C ASN A 32 -10.51 15.35 -34.61
N ARG A 33 -10.42 14.90 -33.35
CA ARG A 33 -9.26 15.02 -32.46
C ARG A 33 -9.15 13.78 -31.59
N SER A 34 -7.92 13.34 -31.32
CA SER A 34 -7.67 12.22 -30.41
C SER A 34 -7.90 12.59 -28.93
N PHE A 35 -8.05 11.57 -28.08
CA PHE A 35 -8.13 11.74 -26.62
C PHE A 35 -6.88 12.44 -26.07
N GLU A 36 -5.68 12.07 -26.55
CA GLU A 36 -4.40 12.70 -26.15
C GLU A 36 -4.36 14.19 -26.52
N GLU A 37 -4.80 14.57 -27.73
CA GLU A 37 -4.84 15.99 -28.14
C GLU A 37 -5.84 16.80 -27.32
N THR A 38 -7.00 16.22 -27.02
CA THR A 38 -8.04 16.87 -26.21
C THR A 38 -7.55 17.07 -24.79
N LEU A 39 -7.02 16.03 -24.14
CA LEU A 39 -6.48 16.13 -22.79
C LEU A 39 -5.29 17.10 -22.73
N LYS A 40 -4.41 17.12 -23.74
CA LYS A 40 -3.30 18.10 -23.84
C LYS A 40 -3.78 19.54 -23.76
N VAL A 41 -4.90 19.89 -24.40
CA VAL A 41 -5.48 21.26 -24.34
C VAL A 41 -5.82 21.67 -22.90
N TYR A 42 -6.30 20.72 -22.08
CA TYR A 42 -6.67 20.98 -20.68
C TYR A 42 -5.47 21.03 -19.73
N ILE A 43 -4.40 20.27 -20.00
CA ILE A 43 -3.26 20.15 -19.07
C ILE A 43 -2.02 20.98 -19.47
N GLN A 44 -1.94 21.47 -20.71
CA GLN A 44 -0.75 22.14 -21.26
C GLN A 44 -0.26 23.32 -20.41
N GLN A 45 -1.18 24.09 -19.83
CA GLN A 45 -0.80 25.24 -19.01
C GLN A 45 -0.13 24.77 -17.71
N TYR A 46 -0.66 23.74 -17.06
CA TYR A 46 -0.07 23.16 -15.86
C TYR A 46 1.25 22.43 -16.14
N ILE A 47 1.46 21.90 -17.35
CA ILE A 47 2.77 21.39 -17.78
C ILE A 47 3.77 22.55 -17.91
N LYS A 48 3.38 23.66 -18.56
CA LYS A 48 4.24 24.86 -18.66
C LYS A 48 4.59 25.45 -17.30
N ASP A 49 3.63 25.44 -16.38
CA ASP A 49 3.80 25.94 -15.01
C ASP A 49 4.56 24.95 -14.11
N GLY A 50 4.98 23.79 -14.65
CA GLY A 50 5.75 22.78 -13.92
C GLY A 50 4.96 22.02 -12.86
N ARG A 51 3.63 22.13 -12.84
CA ARG A 51 2.72 21.50 -11.86
C ARG A 51 2.24 20.12 -12.28
N ILE A 52 2.22 19.86 -13.58
CA ILE A 52 2.05 18.53 -14.16
C ILE A 52 3.34 18.18 -14.89
N SER A 53 3.79 16.96 -14.72
CA SER A 53 5.05 16.53 -15.33
C SER A 53 4.94 16.41 -16.84
N SER A 54 6.03 16.75 -17.54
CA SER A 54 6.19 16.49 -18.97
C SER A 54 6.32 14.98 -19.25
N SER A 55 6.56 14.61 -20.52
CA SER A 55 6.91 13.22 -20.83
C SER A 55 8.22 12.81 -20.16
N PHE A 56 8.32 11.52 -19.86
CA PHE A 56 9.53 10.92 -19.32
C PHE A 56 9.98 9.76 -20.21
N SER A 57 11.29 9.65 -20.41
CA SER A 57 11.92 8.50 -21.09
C SER A 57 12.28 7.36 -20.13
N SER A 58 12.17 7.58 -18.81
CA SER A 58 12.48 6.65 -17.74
C SER A 58 11.66 6.99 -16.48
N ILE A 59 11.61 6.10 -15.48
CA ILE A 59 10.94 6.38 -14.21
C ILE A 59 11.65 7.59 -13.54
N PRO A 60 10.93 8.67 -13.19
CA PRO A 60 11.54 9.84 -12.60
C PRO A 60 11.91 9.63 -11.13
N ILE A 61 13.03 10.20 -10.71
CA ILE A 61 13.42 10.27 -9.29
C ILE A 61 12.46 11.16 -8.51
N LEU A 62 12.18 10.82 -7.25
CA LEU A 62 11.21 11.52 -6.40
C LEU A 62 11.47 13.03 -6.34
N GLY A 63 12.72 13.45 -6.16
CA GLY A 63 13.09 14.87 -6.11
C GLY A 63 12.63 15.69 -7.33
N ASN A 64 12.53 15.06 -8.51
CA ASN A 64 12.11 15.73 -9.74
C ASN A 64 10.58 15.88 -9.86
N ILE A 65 9.81 15.12 -9.09
CA ILE A 65 8.34 15.05 -9.18
C ILE A 65 7.62 15.57 -7.93
N ARG A 66 8.32 15.83 -6.82
CA ARG A 66 7.73 16.52 -5.65
C ARG A 66 7.10 17.85 -6.06
N GLY A 67 5.91 18.13 -5.53
CA GLY A 67 5.08 19.28 -5.88
C GLY A 67 4.35 19.16 -7.22
N LYS A 68 4.43 18.01 -7.91
CA LYS A 68 3.85 17.79 -9.25
C LYS A 68 2.87 16.63 -9.27
N ILE A 69 2.00 16.66 -10.27
CA ILE A 69 1.21 15.50 -10.67
C ILE A 69 1.99 14.75 -11.76
N VAL A 70 2.13 13.44 -11.59
CA VAL A 70 2.64 12.52 -12.60
C VAL A 70 1.46 11.77 -13.19
N ILE A 71 1.18 12.01 -14.48
CA ILE A 71 0.10 11.29 -15.18
C ILE A 71 0.59 9.89 -15.52
N LEU A 72 -0.16 8.88 -15.10
CA LEU A 72 -0.07 7.51 -15.58
C LEU A 72 -1.06 7.36 -16.73
N LYS A 73 -0.56 7.39 -17.96
CA LYS A 73 -1.37 7.40 -19.18
C LYS A 73 -1.76 5.98 -19.58
N ASP A 74 -3.04 5.69 -19.53
CA ASP A 74 -3.64 4.39 -19.88
C ASP A 74 -4.51 4.53 -21.15
N PHE A 75 -3.89 5.05 -22.21
CA PHE A 75 -4.43 5.25 -23.56
C PHE A 75 -3.28 5.53 -24.55
N PRO A 76 -3.48 5.33 -25.88
CA PRO A 76 -2.41 5.51 -26.87
C PRO A 76 -1.87 6.96 -26.95
N GLY A 77 -0.54 7.11 -27.14
CA GLY A 77 0.10 8.41 -27.37
C GLY A 77 1.49 8.55 -26.73
N SER A 78 2.19 9.67 -26.94
CA SER A 78 3.56 9.90 -26.43
C SER A 78 3.86 11.29 -25.85
N ALA A 79 2.88 12.20 -25.81
CA ALA A 79 3.14 13.63 -25.61
C ALA A 79 3.47 14.04 -24.16
N TYR A 80 2.96 13.33 -23.15
CA TYR A 80 3.13 13.66 -21.73
C TYR A 80 2.90 12.45 -20.81
N GLY A 81 3.33 12.58 -19.55
CA GLY A 81 3.19 11.56 -18.52
C GLY A 81 4.08 10.35 -18.75
N LEU A 82 3.82 9.31 -17.96
CA LEU A 82 4.41 7.99 -18.12
C LEU A 82 3.35 7.08 -18.76
N ASN A 83 3.74 6.33 -19.79
CA ASN A 83 2.85 5.36 -20.41
C ASN A 83 2.59 4.21 -19.43
N TYR A 84 1.36 4.12 -18.92
CA TYR A 84 0.88 3.11 -17.98
C TYR A 84 1.11 1.72 -18.59
N GLU A 85 0.51 1.37 -19.71
CA GLU A 85 0.71 0.07 -20.38
C GLU A 85 2.11 -0.10 -21.04
N GLY A 86 2.99 0.89 -20.91
CA GLY A 86 4.36 0.82 -21.42
C GLY A 86 5.29 0.03 -20.50
N GLY A 87 6.43 -0.41 -21.03
CA GLY A 87 7.42 -1.19 -20.27
C GLY A 87 8.11 -0.49 -19.08
N LEU A 88 7.67 0.74 -18.73
CA LEU A 88 8.12 1.47 -17.55
C LEU A 88 7.34 1.11 -16.28
N PHE A 89 6.11 0.58 -16.41
CA PHE A 89 5.34 0.08 -15.27
C PHE A 89 5.14 -1.42 -15.39
N SER A 90 5.11 -2.06 -14.23
CA SER A 90 4.67 -3.43 -14.09
C SER A 90 3.24 -3.38 -13.54
N ILE A 91 2.26 -3.41 -14.43
CA ILE A 91 0.84 -3.35 -14.08
C ILE A 91 0.26 -4.73 -14.28
N GLU A 92 -0.34 -5.27 -13.23
CA GLU A 92 -1.10 -6.51 -13.32
C GLU A 92 -2.40 -6.36 -12.52
N ASP A 93 -3.51 -6.29 -13.25
CA ASP A 93 -4.90 -6.33 -12.78
C ASP A 93 -5.38 -7.79 -12.71
N HIS A 94 -4.54 -8.65 -12.12
CA HIS A 94 -4.73 -10.10 -12.06
C HIS A 94 -5.03 -10.52 -10.61
N TRP A 95 -6.32 -10.57 -10.31
CA TRP A 95 -6.88 -10.98 -9.00
C TRP A 95 -6.77 -12.49 -8.71
N ASN A 96 -6.19 -13.28 -9.62
CA ASN A 96 -6.11 -14.74 -9.50
C ASN A 96 -4.66 -15.23 -9.60
N VAL A 97 -4.19 -15.94 -8.57
CA VAL A 97 -2.91 -16.67 -8.56
C VAL A 97 -3.25 -18.16 -8.54
N PRO A 98 -3.24 -18.87 -9.68
CA PRO A 98 -3.80 -20.22 -9.75
C PRO A 98 -2.95 -21.29 -9.05
N THR A 99 -1.63 -21.09 -8.92
CA THR A 99 -0.69 -22.08 -8.34
C THR A 99 0.54 -21.44 -7.68
N LEU A 100 1.17 -22.18 -6.75
CA LEU A 100 2.37 -21.80 -5.98
C LEU A 100 3.69 -22.21 -6.66
N LEU A 101 3.73 -22.28 -8.00
CA LEU A 101 4.95 -22.60 -8.75
C LEU A 101 6.01 -21.50 -8.63
N GLU A 102 7.28 -21.89 -8.67
CA GLU A 102 8.48 -21.04 -8.49
C GLU A 102 8.52 -19.84 -9.44
N SER A 103 7.95 -19.97 -10.65
CA SER A 103 7.77 -18.85 -11.58
C SER A 103 6.79 -17.81 -11.06
N HIS A 104 5.59 -18.19 -10.60
CA HIS A 104 4.54 -17.23 -10.25
C HIS A 104 4.78 -16.51 -8.90
N ILE A 105 5.39 -17.20 -7.93
CA ILE A 105 5.84 -16.57 -6.67
C ILE A 105 7.14 -15.80 -6.90
N GLY A 106 8.05 -16.35 -7.71
CA GLY A 106 9.30 -15.70 -8.10
C GLY A 106 9.06 -14.39 -8.86
N ASP A 107 8.05 -14.34 -9.72
CA ASP A 107 7.67 -13.16 -10.48
C ASP A 107 7.07 -12.09 -9.55
N LYS A 108 6.10 -12.45 -8.70
CA LYS A 108 5.55 -11.57 -7.64
C LYS A 108 6.66 -11.00 -6.73
N TRP A 109 7.66 -11.82 -6.40
CA TRP A 109 8.81 -11.44 -5.60
C TRP A 109 9.84 -10.60 -6.37
N GLN A 110 10.04 -10.83 -7.68
CA GLN A 110 10.85 -9.97 -8.54
C GLN A 110 10.26 -8.55 -8.70
N HIS A 111 8.94 -8.40 -8.55
CA HIS A 111 8.28 -7.09 -8.53
C HIS A 111 8.53 -6.33 -7.22
N VAL A 112 8.39 -6.99 -6.06
CA VAL A 112 8.78 -6.45 -4.74
C VAL A 112 10.28 -6.09 -4.71
N LYS A 113 11.12 -6.97 -5.28
CA LYS A 113 12.56 -6.76 -5.47
C LYS A 113 12.87 -5.48 -6.25
N ARG A 114 12.23 -5.23 -7.39
CA ARG A 114 12.52 -4.04 -8.22
C ARG A 114 12.13 -2.74 -7.51
N GLN A 115 11.12 -2.79 -6.65
CA GLN A 115 10.70 -1.68 -5.80
C GLN A 115 11.73 -1.34 -4.71
N LEU A 116 12.49 -2.34 -4.24
CA LEU A 116 13.54 -2.21 -3.22
C LEU A 116 14.94 -1.97 -3.80
N ASP A 117 15.23 -2.51 -4.99
CA ASP A 117 16.51 -2.34 -5.67
C ASP A 117 16.65 -0.91 -6.23
N THR A 118 15.53 -0.26 -6.61
CA THR A 118 15.52 1.18 -6.98
C THR A 118 15.79 2.12 -5.79
N SER A 119 15.72 1.62 -4.55
CA SER A 119 16.18 2.32 -3.34
C SER A 119 17.62 1.97 -2.92
N GLY A 120 18.27 1.03 -3.60
CA GLY A 120 19.57 0.46 -3.18
C GLY A 120 20.69 0.53 -4.22
N GLU A 121 20.43 0.85 -5.49
CA GLU A 121 21.48 1.02 -6.52
C GLU A 121 22.03 2.44 -6.65
N ASP A 122 21.69 3.36 -5.74
CA ASP A 122 22.54 4.51 -5.49
C ASP A 122 23.63 4.11 -4.50
N LYS A 123 24.87 4.10 -4.98
CA LYS A 123 26.06 4.20 -4.12
C LYS A 123 25.95 5.50 -3.33
N GLY A 124 25.30 5.42 -2.17
CA GLY A 124 25.07 6.55 -1.30
C GLY A 124 23.69 6.48 -0.65
N SER A 125 23.63 5.90 0.54
CA SER A 125 22.70 6.36 1.57
C SER A 125 22.55 7.88 1.49
N SER A 126 21.32 8.42 1.29
CA SER A 126 20.94 9.71 1.89
C SER A 126 19.52 10.24 1.66
N ASP A 127 18.57 9.59 0.97
CA ASP A 127 17.26 10.25 0.78
C ASP A 127 16.05 9.69 1.55
N TYR A 128 16.06 8.45 2.06
CA TYR A 128 15.08 7.95 3.08
C TYR A 128 15.62 6.78 3.94
N PRO A 129 16.66 6.98 4.76
CA PRO A 129 17.28 5.92 5.55
C PRO A 129 16.49 5.56 6.83
N THR A 130 15.26 6.03 7.01
CA THR A 130 14.60 6.05 8.33
C THR A 130 13.33 5.22 8.46
N GLU A 131 12.76 4.80 7.34
CA GLU A 131 11.48 4.15 7.22
C GLU A 131 11.64 2.63 7.26
N THR A 132 10.58 1.91 7.59
CA THR A 132 10.57 0.44 7.61
C THR A 132 9.23 -0.05 7.07
N ILE A 133 9.23 -1.22 6.43
CA ILE A 133 8.02 -1.83 5.88
C ILE A 133 7.77 -3.14 6.62
N PHE A 134 6.56 -3.30 7.15
CA PHE A 134 6.08 -4.59 7.63
C PHE A 134 5.32 -5.30 6.51
N MET A 135 5.72 -6.52 6.17
CA MET A 135 5.15 -7.28 5.07
C MET A 135 4.57 -8.59 5.57
N ARG A 136 3.24 -8.70 5.61
CA ARG A 136 2.57 -9.97 5.93
C ARG A 136 2.66 -10.93 4.76
N ILE A 137 3.25 -12.09 5.02
CA ILE A 137 3.32 -13.20 4.06
C ILE A 137 2.48 -14.34 4.60
N LYS A 138 1.46 -14.73 3.84
CA LYS A 138 0.51 -15.79 4.19
C LYS A 138 0.48 -16.84 3.08
N GLU A 139 0.43 -18.10 3.46
CA GLU A 139 0.12 -19.20 2.55
C GLU A 139 -1.40 -19.22 2.30
N GLU A 140 -1.82 -19.02 1.05
CA GLU A 140 -3.25 -18.90 0.69
C GLU A 140 -3.89 -20.26 0.29
N TYR A 141 -3.10 -21.32 0.01
CA TYR A 141 -3.60 -22.65 -0.34
C TYR A 141 -2.63 -23.77 0.08
N GLN A 142 -3.16 -24.94 0.45
CA GLN A 142 -2.36 -26.16 0.59
C GLN A 142 -1.91 -26.61 -0.81
N THR A 143 -0.60 -26.64 -1.05
CA THR A 143 -0.04 -27.11 -2.33
C THR A 143 -0.38 -28.58 -2.56
N VAL A 144 -1.00 -28.88 -3.70
CA VAL A 144 -1.02 -30.23 -4.27
C VAL A 144 0.11 -30.27 -5.31
N GLU A 145 0.95 -31.30 -5.27
CA GLU A 145 2.02 -31.58 -6.26
C GLU A 145 3.26 -30.67 -6.29
N ASN A 146 3.81 -30.28 -5.13
CA ASN A 146 5.13 -29.62 -5.07
C ASN A 146 6.22 -30.53 -4.49
N SER A 147 7.43 -30.44 -5.06
CA SER A 147 8.64 -31.12 -4.58
C SER A 147 9.37 -30.38 -3.45
N ARG A 148 8.90 -29.16 -3.11
CA ARG A 148 9.44 -28.29 -2.05
C ARG A 148 8.30 -27.69 -1.21
N SER A 149 8.55 -27.49 0.08
CA SER A 149 7.62 -26.79 0.96
C SER A 149 7.53 -25.29 0.63
N TYR A 150 6.43 -24.64 1.03
CA TYR A 150 6.24 -23.18 0.91
C TYR A 150 7.41 -22.41 1.54
N GLU A 151 7.87 -22.87 2.71
CA GLU A 151 8.98 -22.27 3.44
C GLU A 151 10.29 -22.33 2.66
N GLU A 152 10.63 -23.49 2.07
CA GLU A 152 11.87 -23.66 1.30
C GLU A 152 11.90 -22.74 0.08
N THR A 153 10.77 -22.61 -0.62
CA THR A 153 10.63 -21.72 -1.78
C THR A 153 10.78 -20.25 -1.38
N LEU A 154 10.13 -19.85 -0.29
CA LEU A 154 10.27 -18.49 0.24
C LEU A 154 11.72 -18.23 0.67
N LYS A 155 12.33 -19.15 1.41
CA LYS A 155 13.71 -19.03 1.89
C LYS A 155 14.67 -18.76 0.76
N VAL A 156 14.64 -19.58 -0.30
CA VAL A 156 15.49 -19.38 -1.50
C VAL A 156 15.27 -18.00 -2.10
N SER A 157 14.03 -17.54 -2.15
CA SER A 157 13.67 -16.24 -2.72
C SER A 157 14.21 -15.07 -1.91
N ILE A 158 14.17 -15.16 -0.58
CA ILE A 158 14.47 -14.02 0.32
C ILE A 158 15.88 -14.02 0.89
N GLN A 159 16.58 -15.16 0.87
CA GLN A 159 17.85 -15.38 1.59
C GLN A 159 18.91 -14.30 1.31
N LYS A 160 19.16 -14.00 0.03
CA LYS A 160 20.16 -12.98 -0.34
C LYS A 160 19.85 -11.58 0.22
N TYR A 161 18.57 -11.23 0.40
CA TYR A 161 18.19 -9.94 0.96
C TYR A 161 18.29 -9.91 2.49
N ILE A 162 18.21 -11.08 3.13
CA ILE A 162 18.54 -11.23 4.54
C ILE A 162 20.05 -11.03 4.72
N GLU A 163 20.86 -11.66 3.86
CA GLU A 163 22.33 -11.53 3.86
C GLU A 163 22.80 -10.09 3.56
N ASP A 164 22.14 -9.42 2.61
CA ASP A 164 22.39 -8.00 2.27
C ASP A 164 21.78 -7.02 3.28
N GLY A 165 21.09 -7.50 4.32
CA GLY A 165 20.52 -6.69 5.40
C GLY A 165 19.27 -5.87 5.03
N ARG A 166 18.68 -6.08 3.85
CA ARG A 166 17.43 -5.43 3.39
C ARG A 166 16.17 -6.04 4.00
N ILE A 167 16.21 -7.34 4.32
CA ILE A 167 15.16 -8.03 5.07
C ILE A 167 15.72 -8.39 6.44
N SER A 168 14.97 -8.06 7.48
CA SER A 168 15.35 -8.45 8.83
C SER A 168 15.31 -9.97 9.00
N SER A 169 16.28 -10.50 9.75
CA SER A 169 16.22 -11.84 10.32
C SER A 169 15.04 -11.99 11.31
N SER A 170 14.92 -13.14 11.94
CA SER A 170 13.89 -13.35 12.97
C SER A 170 14.10 -12.50 14.22
N PHE A 171 12.98 -12.19 14.88
CA PHE A 171 12.92 -11.52 16.17
C PHE A 171 12.10 -12.35 17.15
N SER A 172 12.56 -12.43 18.40
CA SER A 172 11.84 -13.05 19.52
C SER A 172 11.01 -12.04 20.33
N SER A 173 11.20 -10.74 20.09
CA SER A 173 10.48 -9.62 20.71
C SER A 173 10.19 -8.55 19.65
N ILE A 174 9.38 -7.55 19.98
CA ILE A 174 9.13 -6.41 19.09
C ILE A 174 10.45 -5.63 18.90
N PRO A 175 10.97 -5.49 17.67
CA PRO A 175 12.20 -4.74 17.43
C PRO A 175 11.99 -3.24 17.67
N ILE A 176 13.03 -2.55 18.10
CA ILE A 176 13.03 -1.08 18.12
C ILE A 176 13.26 -0.54 16.71
N LEU A 177 12.77 0.68 16.44
CA LEU A 177 12.90 1.27 15.10
C LEU A 177 14.35 1.26 14.59
N GLY A 178 15.33 1.59 15.45
CA GLY A 178 16.75 1.62 15.08
C GLY A 178 17.28 0.34 14.44
N ASP A 179 16.73 -0.83 14.80
CA ASP A 179 17.17 -2.12 14.28
C ASP A 179 16.62 -2.42 12.87
N ILE A 180 15.50 -1.76 12.50
CA ILE A 180 14.68 -2.08 11.33
C ILE A 180 14.56 -0.93 10.32
N ARG A 181 15.11 0.27 10.61
CA ARG A 181 15.18 1.37 9.63
C ARG A 181 15.92 0.91 8.38
N GLY A 182 15.35 1.20 7.20
CA GLY A 182 15.86 0.78 5.89
C GLY A 182 15.61 -0.69 5.56
N LYS A 183 14.83 -1.42 6.38
CA LYS A 183 14.59 -2.86 6.21
C LYS A 183 13.11 -3.20 6.07
N ILE A 184 12.85 -4.35 5.46
CA ILE A 184 11.56 -5.04 5.54
C ILE A 184 11.56 -6.00 6.72
N VAL A 185 10.51 -5.94 7.53
CA VAL A 185 10.20 -6.94 8.55
C VAL A 185 9.07 -7.82 8.04
N ILE A 186 9.35 -9.10 7.83
CA ILE A 186 8.32 -10.08 7.45
C ILE A 186 7.41 -10.35 8.66
N LEU A 187 6.10 -10.32 8.45
CA LEU A 187 5.10 -10.87 9.37
C LEU A 187 4.71 -12.25 8.86
N GLN A 188 5.37 -13.28 9.39
CA GLN A 188 5.23 -14.66 8.93
C GLN A 188 3.88 -15.26 9.36
N ASN A 189 3.02 -15.56 8.39
CA ASN A 189 1.73 -16.20 8.60
C ASN A 189 1.64 -17.55 7.85
N PHE A 190 2.63 -18.40 8.09
CA PHE A 190 2.74 -19.77 7.58
C PHE A 190 3.67 -20.57 8.52
N PRO A 191 3.55 -21.92 8.60
CA PRO A 191 4.42 -22.75 9.45
C PRO A 191 5.86 -22.79 8.91
N GLY A 192 6.86 -22.90 9.80
CA GLY A 192 8.26 -23.05 9.39
C GLY A 192 9.26 -22.39 10.34
N SER A 193 10.53 -22.31 9.93
CA SER A 193 11.54 -21.48 10.60
C SER A 193 11.15 -20.01 10.57
N ALA A 194 11.59 -19.27 11.61
CA ALA A 194 11.15 -17.91 11.83
C ALA A 194 11.85 -16.92 10.87
N TYR A 195 11.06 -16.07 10.22
CA TYR A 195 11.49 -14.87 9.49
C TYR A 195 10.77 -13.65 10.06
N GLY A 196 11.52 -12.58 10.34
CA GLY A 196 10.95 -11.38 10.98
C GLY A 196 10.17 -11.73 12.25
N LEU A 197 8.88 -11.41 12.27
CA LEU A 197 7.98 -11.65 13.39
C LEU A 197 6.97 -12.75 13.04
N ASN A 198 6.80 -13.71 13.94
CA ASN A 198 5.78 -14.75 13.81
C ASN A 198 4.38 -14.15 14.05
N TYR A 199 3.61 -13.95 12.98
CA TYR A 199 2.27 -13.35 13.00
C TYR A 199 1.26 -14.19 13.78
N ARG A 200 1.48 -15.52 13.86
CA ARG A 200 0.65 -16.46 14.63
C ARG A 200 1.15 -16.66 16.07
N GLY A 201 2.25 -16.00 16.44
CA GLY A 201 2.85 -16.08 17.77
C GLY A 201 2.20 -15.14 18.78
N GLY A 202 2.67 -15.19 20.03
CA GLY A 202 2.12 -14.39 21.14
C GLY A 202 2.41 -12.89 21.09
N LEU A 203 3.10 -12.39 20.05
CA LEU A 203 3.41 -10.97 19.89
C LEU A 203 2.25 -10.18 19.25
N PHE A 204 1.22 -10.83 18.72
CA PHE A 204 0.14 -10.16 17.98
C PHE A 204 -1.23 -10.31 18.66
N SER A 205 -1.95 -9.19 18.77
CA SER A 205 -3.39 -9.15 19.07
C SER A 205 -4.10 -8.70 17.80
N ILE A 206 -4.88 -9.60 17.19
CA ILE A 206 -5.44 -9.40 15.85
C ILE A 206 -6.97 -9.37 15.93
N GLU A 207 -7.56 -8.30 15.42
CA GLU A 207 -8.99 -8.16 15.22
C GLU A 207 -9.30 -8.20 13.72
N ASP A 208 -9.83 -9.33 13.26
CA ASP A 208 -10.08 -9.65 11.85
C ASP A 208 -11.50 -10.24 11.65
N HIS A 209 -12.52 -9.60 12.24
CA HIS A 209 -13.92 -9.89 11.90
C HIS A 209 -14.22 -9.37 10.48
N TRP A 210 -13.73 -10.08 9.47
CA TRP A 210 -13.80 -9.70 8.06
C TRP A 210 -15.19 -9.90 7.45
N HIS A 211 -15.99 -10.84 7.97
CA HIS A 211 -17.29 -11.15 7.38
C HIS A 211 -18.33 -10.11 7.81
N VAL A 212 -18.87 -9.36 6.84
CA VAL A 212 -19.94 -8.38 7.06
C VAL A 212 -21.16 -8.80 6.24
N PRO A 213 -22.24 -9.33 6.84
CA PRO A 213 -23.31 -9.96 6.06
C PRO A 213 -24.01 -9.01 5.07
N THR A 214 -24.19 -7.74 5.44
CA THR A 214 -24.81 -6.72 4.57
C THR A 214 -24.31 -5.32 4.93
N ILE A 215 -24.58 -4.33 4.06
CA ILE A 215 -24.38 -2.90 4.38
C ILE A 215 -25.44 -2.27 5.31
N LEU A 216 -26.39 -3.05 5.83
CA LEU A 216 -27.37 -2.56 6.81
C LEU A 216 -26.68 -2.06 8.08
N GLY A 217 -27.28 -1.05 8.71
CA GLY A 217 -26.70 -0.33 9.84
C GLY A 217 -26.35 -1.22 11.04
N SER A 218 -27.10 -2.31 11.27
CA SER A 218 -26.78 -3.28 12.33
C SER A 218 -25.45 -3.99 12.09
N HIS A 219 -25.23 -4.55 10.90
CA HIS A 219 -24.01 -5.29 10.55
C HIS A 219 -22.78 -4.38 10.42
N ILE A 220 -22.96 -3.18 9.86
CA ILE A 220 -21.90 -2.16 9.84
C ILE A 220 -21.58 -1.68 11.26
N GLY A 221 -22.61 -1.52 12.10
CA GLY A 221 -22.46 -1.17 13.50
C GLY A 221 -21.69 -2.23 14.28
N GLU A 222 -21.98 -3.51 14.06
CA GLU A 222 -21.26 -4.63 14.66
C GLU A 222 -19.78 -4.65 14.25
N LYS A 223 -19.48 -4.59 12.94
CA LYS A 223 -18.09 -4.46 12.46
C LYS A 223 -17.37 -3.28 13.11
N TRP A 224 -18.05 -2.14 13.19
CA TRP A 224 -17.48 -0.96 13.85
C TRP A 224 -17.21 -1.20 15.34
N GLN A 225 -18.08 -1.90 16.06
CA GLN A 225 -17.85 -2.22 17.47
C GLN A 225 -16.60 -3.09 17.67
N HIS A 226 -16.35 -4.05 16.78
CA HIS A 226 -15.11 -4.84 16.79
C HIS A 226 -13.87 -3.95 16.60
N VAL A 227 -13.87 -3.12 15.54
CA VAL A 227 -12.79 -2.15 15.26
C VAL A 227 -12.57 -1.23 16.45
N LYS A 228 -13.63 -0.59 16.95
CA LYS A 228 -13.55 0.36 18.07
C LYS A 228 -13.01 -0.31 19.33
N ARG A 229 -13.46 -1.52 19.66
CA ARG A 229 -13.00 -2.25 20.86
C ARG A 229 -11.49 -2.51 20.79
N GLN A 230 -10.97 -2.90 19.63
CA GLN A 230 -9.53 -3.13 19.45
C GLN A 230 -8.73 -1.84 19.59
N LEU A 231 -9.19 -0.74 18.98
CA LEU A 231 -8.55 0.58 19.09
C LEU A 231 -8.61 1.15 20.50
N ASP A 232 -9.71 0.94 21.22
CA ASP A 232 -9.85 1.34 22.63
C ASP A 232 -8.90 0.54 23.53
N THR A 233 -8.69 -0.75 23.20
CA THR A 233 -7.80 -1.65 23.94
C THR A 233 -6.34 -1.27 23.72
N SER A 234 -5.92 -1.15 22.46
CA SER A 234 -4.54 -0.78 22.11
C SER A 234 -4.16 0.61 22.64
N GLY A 235 -5.08 1.58 22.53
CA GLY A 235 -4.87 2.93 23.02
C GLY A 235 -4.78 3.07 24.55
N LYS A 236 -5.06 2.02 25.32
CA LYS A 236 -4.88 1.96 26.78
C LYS A 236 -3.66 1.11 27.20
N ASP A 237 -3.04 0.40 26.27
CA ASP A 237 -1.99 -0.59 26.52
C ASP A 237 -0.59 -0.03 26.20
N GLU A 238 -0.26 1.10 26.84
CA GLU A 238 1.05 1.75 26.72
C GLU A 238 2.17 0.87 27.30
N GLY A 239 3.31 0.78 26.60
CA GLY A 239 4.46 -0.02 27.03
C GLY A 239 4.35 -1.54 26.79
N SER A 240 3.23 -2.00 26.26
CA SER A 240 3.00 -3.42 25.99
C SER A 240 3.92 -4.03 24.93
N SER A 241 4.33 -5.27 25.16
CA SER A 241 5.09 -6.10 24.22
C SER A 241 4.21 -6.79 23.16
N VAL A 242 3.00 -6.27 22.92
CA VAL A 242 2.03 -6.79 21.93
C VAL A 242 1.84 -5.79 20.79
N ILE A 243 1.87 -6.28 19.55
CA ILE A 243 1.49 -5.56 18.35
C ILE A 243 0.00 -5.76 18.12
N TYR A 244 -0.76 -4.68 18.17
CA TYR A 244 -2.18 -4.69 17.82
C TYR A 244 -2.35 -4.54 16.32
N VAL A 245 -3.21 -5.36 15.72
CA VAL A 245 -3.61 -5.29 14.31
C VAL A 245 -5.12 -5.20 14.25
N THR A 246 -5.62 -4.15 13.60
CA THR A 246 -7.06 -3.91 13.44
C THR A 246 -7.41 -3.86 11.96
N PHE A 247 -8.18 -4.84 11.49
CA PHE A 247 -8.72 -4.82 10.13
C PHE A 247 -10.03 -4.05 10.10
N THR A 248 -10.07 -2.96 9.34
CA THR A 248 -11.29 -2.18 9.10
C THR A 248 -12.03 -2.67 7.86
N SER A 249 -11.35 -3.45 7.01
CA SER A 249 -11.89 -4.13 5.85
C SER A 249 -12.96 -5.16 6.23
N GLY A 250 -13.85 -5.44 5.28
CA GLY A 250 -14.83 -6.51 5.42
C GLY A 250 -15.59 -6.77 4.13
N ALA A 251 -16.13 -7.97 3.99
CA ALA A 251 -16.77 -8.41 2.75
C ALA A 251 -17.84 -9.49 2.96
N SER A 252 -18.81 -9.52 2.05
CA SER A 252 -19.69 -10.65 1.75
C SER A 252 -20.40 -10.43 0.40
N SER A 253 -21.25 -11.36 -0.01
CA SER A 253 -22.14 -11.17 -1.17
C SER A 253 -23.15 -10.02 -0.98
N GLY A 254 -23.46 -9.62 0.26
CA GLY A 254 -24.35 -8.52 0.59
C GLY A 254 -23.64 -7.22 1.00
N ALA A 255 -22.30 -7.25 1.08
CA ALA A 255 -21.49 -6.10 1.46
C ALA A 255 -20.13 -6.15 0.75
N TYR A 256 -20.04 -5.51 -0.40
CA TYR A 256 -18.78 -5.42 -1.14
C TYR A 256 -17.74 -4.57 -0.39
N PRO A 257 -16.43 -4.86 -0.53
CA PRO A 257 -15.36 -4.20 0.22
C PRO A 257 -15.40 -2.67 0.16
N ASN A 258 -15.63 -2.10 -1.02
CA ASN A 258 -15.76 -0.65 -1.20
C ASN A 258 -16.93 -0.07 -0.39
N ALA A 259 -18.08 -0.75 -0.39
CA ALA A 259 -19.26 -0.28 0.34
C ALA A 259 -19.10 -0.40 1.87
N VAL A 260 -18.32 -1.38 2.34
CA VAL A 260 -17.93 -1.47 3.76
C VAL A 260 -16.93 -0.36 4.11
N ALA A 261 -15.91 -0.17 3.27
CA ALA A 261 -14.89 0.87 3.44
C ALA A 261 -15.51 2.27 3.51
N ASP A 262 -16.44 2.61 2.61
CA ASP A 262 -17.14 3.91 2.61
C ASP A 262 -17.80 4.24 3.96
N ARG A 263 -18.25 3.23 4.69
CA ARG A 263 -18.96 3.40 5.98
C ARG A 263 -18.03 3.30 7.18
N ILE A 264 -17.07 2.38 7.15
CA ILE A 264 -16.14 2.15 8.26
C ILE A 264 -15.04 3.22 8.29
N ASN A 265 -14.52 3.65 7.13
CA ASN A 265 -13.46 4.66 7.06
C ASN A 265 -13.92 6.00 7.63
N TRP A 266 -15.16 6.40 7.35
CA TRP A 266 -15.75 7.61 7.95
C TRP A 266 -15.84 7.52 9.48
N ARG A 267 -16.27 6.38 10.02
CA ARG A 267 -16.33 6.14 11.48
C ARG A 267 -14.95 6.13 12.12
N LEU A 268 -13.97 5.52 11.44
CA LEU A 268 -12.59 5.52 11.88
C LEU A 268 -12.04 6.95 11.93
N GLU A 269 -12.27 7.73 10.88
CA GLU A 269 -11.86 9.12 10.84
C GLU A 269 -12.49 9.91 11.99
N GLU A 270 -13.80 9.78 12.21
CA GLU A 270 -14.48 10.44 13.34
C GLU A 270 -13.86 10.03 14.69
N TYR A 271 -13.68 8.73 14.92
CA TYR A 271 -13.07 8.20 16.14
C TYR A 271 -11.67 8.76 16.40
N LEU A 272 -10.81 8.79 15.37
CA LEU A 272 -9.45 9.35 15.49
C LEU A 272 -9.49 10.86 15.74
N ARG A 273 -10.53 11.57 15.28
CA ARG A 273 -10.70 13.02 15.54
C ARG A 273 -11.00 13.28 17.01
N GLU A 274 -11.92 12.49 17.56
CA GLU A 274 -12.39 12.63 18.94
C GLU A 274 -11.34 12.18 19.96
N ASN A 275 -10.53 11.18 19.62
CA ASN A 275 -9.64 10.53 20.58
C ASN A 275 -8.27 11.19 20.77
N LYS A 276 -8.06 12.38 20.18
CA LYS A 276 -6.80 13.16 20.16
C LYS A 276 -5.58 12.37 19.62
N PRO A 277 -4.59 13.04 19.02
CA PRO A 277 -3.56 12.41 18.20
C PRO A 277 -2.43 11.69 18.98
N LYS A 278 -2.65 11.20 20.21
CA LYS A 278 -1.56 10.68 21.05
C LYS A 278 -1.93 9.38 21.73
N LYS A 279 -2.13 8.33 20.93
CA LYS A 279 -2.41 6.97 21.42
C LYS A 279 -1.79 5.94 20.49
N ARG A 280 -1.33 4.83 21.06
CA ARG A 280 -0.84 3.67 20.31
C ARG A 280 -2.01 2.85 19.76
N PHE A 281 -2.35 3.02 18.48
CA PHE A 281 -3.40 2.21 17.85
C PHE A 281 -2.91 0.89 17.24
N GLY A 282 -1.60 0.74 17.02
CA GLY A 282 -1.03 -0.41 16.33
C GLY A 282 -1.17 -0.31 14.81
N PHE A 283 -1.14 -1.46 14.12
CA PHE A 283 -1.39 -1.52 12.68
C PHE A 283 -2.90 -1.42 12.41
N ILE A 284 -3.28 -0.53 11.49
CA ILE A 284 -4.66 -0.42 11.01
C ILE A 284 -4.63 -0.80 9.52
N ALA A 285 -5.22 -1.94 9.18
CA ALA A 285 -5.32 -2.42 7.80
C ALA A 285 -6.66 -1.98 7.20
N ILE A 286 -6.60 -1.22 6.10
CA ILE A 286 -7.71 -0.44 5.57
C ILE A 286 -7.88 -0.67 4.07
N ASP A 287 -9.13 -0.89 3.64
CA ASP A 287 -9.51 -0.88 2.22
C ASP A 287 -9.88 0.55 1.78
N PHE A 288 -9.41 0.96 0.60
CA PHE A 288 -9.72 2.25 -0.03
C PHE A 288 -9.56 3.49 0.89
N PRO A 289 -8.44 3.65 1.62
CA PRO A 289 -8.26 4.79 2.50
C PRO A 289 -8.16 6.11 1.71
N SER A 290 -8.75 7.18 2.23
CA SER A 290 -8.49 8.54 1.74
C SER A 290 -7.14 9.05 2.25
N SER A 291 -6.54 10.00 1.53
CA SER A 291 -5.31 10.67 1.99
C SER A 291 -5.50 11.32 3.37
N ALA A 292 -6.64 11.96 3.60
CA ALA A 292 -6.99 12.58 4.88
C ALA A 292 -6.99 11.57 6.04
N LEU A 293 -7.54 10.36 5.82
CA LEU A 293 -7.55 9.30 6.83
C LEU A 293 -6.12 8.80 7.12
N ILE A 294 -5.29 8.63 6.09
CA ILE A 294 -3.88 8.23 6.26
C ILE A 294 -3.11 9.27 7.07
N GLU A 295 -3.23 10.56 6.71
CA GLU A 295 -2.57 11.66 7.41
C GLU A 295 -2.98 11.69 8.88
N LYS A 296 -4.27 11.49 9.17
CA LYS A 296 -4.80 11.40 10.52
C LYS A 296 -4.16 10.26 11.34
N ILE A 297 -3.99 9.08 10.74
CA ILE A 297 -3.35 7.93 11.39
C ILE A 297 -1.88 8.24 11.67
N ILE A 298 -1.17 8.85 10.73
CA ILE A 298 0.23 9.27 10.92
C ILE A 298 0.33 10.26 12.08
N GLN A 299 -0.56 11.26 12.13
CA GLN A 299 -0.61 12.26 13.20
C GLN A 299 -0.90 11.65 14.58
N CYS A 300 -1.43 10.43 14.68
CA CYS A 300 -1.64 9.76 15.96
C CYS A 300 -0.34 9.26 16.64
N ASN A 301 0.78 9.27 15.91
CA ASN A 301 2.09 8.90 16.43
C ASN A 301 2.78 10.11 17.07
N HIS A 302 3.63 9.83 18.07
CA HIS A 302 4.42 10.82 18.80
C HIS A 302 5.67 11.28 18.07
#